data_AF-A0A428NAA2-F1
#
_entry.id   AF-A0A428NAA2-F1
#
_cell.length_a   1.000
_cell.length_b   1.000
_cell.length_c   1.000
_cell.angle_alpha   90.00
_cell.angle_beta   90.00
_cell.angle_gamma   90.00
#
_symmetry.space_group_name_H-M   'P 1'
#
loop_
_entity.id
_entity.type
_entity.pdbx_description
1 polymer ?
#
loop_
_entity_poly.entity_id
_entity_poly.type
_entity_poly.pdbx_seq_one_letter_code
_entity_poly.pdbx_strand_id
1 'polypeptide(L)'
;MEDMEEVAENLTEKQQDDKSGMYMRVHFSFINGPLSEMKPNTLATTLALGRFIDKNGECFPTYKQLGEVLGISRDAVKKRIEEVKKYRYNGESIVEVINRNVEGGRNTSNLYRLNRKYISIFSDG
;
A
#
# COMPACT_ATOMS: atom_id res chain seq x y z
N MET A 1 5.11 28.66 19.36
CA MET A 1 4.88 27.20 19.47
C MET A 1 3.67 26.75 18.65
N GLU A 2 2.97 27.70 17.98
CA GLU A 2 1.82 27.43 17.10
C GLU A 2 2.23 27.02 15.66
N ASP A 3 3.46 27.29 15.22
CA ASP A 3 3.88 27.02 13.82
C ASP A 3 4.15 25.55 13.46
N MET A 4 4.30 24.63 14.43
CA MET A 4 4.67 23.23 14.10
C MET A 4 3.46 22.30 13.91
N GLU A 5 2.35 22.56 14.59
CA GLU A 5 1.11 21.79 14.43
C GLU A 5 0.41 22.14 13.12
N GLU A 6 0.34 23.43 12.79
CA GLU A 6 -0.23 23.93 11.54
C GLU A 6 0.57 23.46 10.30
N VAL A 7 1.89 23.34 10.42
CA VAL A 7 2.74 22.78 9.34
C VAL A 7 2.53 21.28 9.17
N ALA A 8 2.26 20.53 10.25
CA ALA A 8 2.00 19.10 10.18
C ALA A 8 0.60 18.77 9.61
N GLU A 9 -0.41 19.57 9.94
CA GLU A 9 -1.75 19.49 9.34
C GLU A 9 -1.70 19.85 7.85
N ASN A 10 -1.02 20.93 7.46
CA ASN A 10 -0.85 21.31 6.06
C ASN A 10 -0.08 20.29 5.21
N LEU A 11 0.85 19.53 5.82
CA LEU A 11 1.57 18.45 5.13
C LEU A 11 0.72 17.19 4.94
N THR A 12 -0.26 16.95 5.82
CA THR A 12 -1.20 15.82 5.70
C THR A 12 -2.33 16.12 4.71
N GLU A 13 -2.76 17.38 4.60
CA GLU A 13 -3.78 17.82 3.64
C GLU A 13 -3.24 17.90 2.19
N LYS A 14 -2.00 18.35 1.98
CA LYS A 14 -1.39 18.47 0.63
C LYS A 14 -1.16 17.15 -0.12
N GLN A 15 -1.31 15.99 0.51
CA GLN A 15 -1.21 14.69 -0.15
C GLN A 15 -2.56 14.10 -0.57
N GLN A 16 -3.67 14.78 -0.23
CA GLN A 16 -5.02 14.27 -0.44
C GLN A 16 -5.64 14.69 -1.78
N ASP A 17 -5.08 15.67 -2.50
CA ASP A 17 -5.89 16.52 -3.39
C ASP A 17 -5.67 16.38 -4.92
N ASP A 18 -5.21 15.23 -5.44
CA ASP A 18 -5.25 15.00 -6.90
C ASP A 18 -5.41 13.51 -7.28
N LYS A 19 -6.32 12.80 -6.61
CA LYS A 19 -6.75 11.44 -7.03
C LYS A 19 -8.04 11.44 -7.86
N SER A 20 -8.54 12.62 -8.21
CA SER A 20 -9.69 12.78 -9.10
C SER A 20 -9.39 12.10 -10.43
N GLY A 21 -10.10 11.02 -10.76
CA GLY A 21 -9.86 10.23 -11.97
C GLY A 21 -8.81 9.13 -11.86
N MET A 22 -8.24 8.87 -10.68
CA MET A 22 -7.40 7.69 -10.47
C MET A 22 -8.26 6.45 -10.19
N TYR A 23 -7.99 5.36 -10.91
CA TYR A 23 -8.63 4.08 -10.65
C TYR A 23 -7.62 2.92 -10.65
N MET A 24 -7.97 1.89 -9.88
CA MET A 24 -7.25 0.63 -9.88
C MET A 24 -7.94 -0.35 -10.83
N ARG A 25 -7.17 -0.86 -11.80
CA ARG A 25 -7.60 -1.95 -12.67
C ARG A 25 -7.07 -3.28 -12.13
N VAL A 26 -7.98 -4.16 -11.77
CA VAL A 26 -7.67 -5.57 -11.45
C VAL A 26 -7.81 -6.39 -12.72
N HIS A 27 -6.74 -7.06 -13.15
CA HIS A 27 -6.76 -7.88 -14.36
C HIS A 27 -7.42 -9.24 -14.11
N PHE A 28 -8.07 -9.82 -15.12
CA PHE A 28 -8.66 -11.17 -14.99
C PHE A 28 -7.63 -12.25 -14.62
N SER A 29 -6.36 -12.06 -14.97
CA SER A 29 -5.25 -12.92 -14.53
C SER A 29 -5.11 -12.96 -13.00
N PHE A 30 -5.45 -11.88 -12.30
CA PHE A 30 -5.50 -11.84 -10.84
C PHE A 30 -6.69 -12.64 -10.31
N ILE A 31 -7.87 -12.41 -10.89
CA ILE A 31 -9.14 -13.05 -10.48
C ILE A 31 -9.08 -14.57 -10.68
N ASN A 32 -8.61 -15.00 -11.86
CA ASN A 32 -8.55 -16.41 -12.24
C ASN A 32 -7.31 -17.14 -11.70
N GLY A 33 -6.44 -16.45 -10.97
CA GLY A 33 -5.22 -17.00 -10.42
C GLY A 33 -5.06 -16.60 -8.96
N PRO A 34 -4.17 -15.63 -8.63
CA PRO A 34 -3.84 -15.26 -7.26
C PRO A 34 -5.05 -15.11 -6.31
N LEU A 35 -6.14 -14.49 -6.75
CA LEU A 35 -7.32 -14.28 -5.91
C LEU A 35 -7.89 -15.59 -5.34
N SER A 36 -7.88 -16.68 -6.12
CA SER A 36 -8.43 -17.99 -5.73
C SER A 36 -7.72 -18.64 -4.54
N GLU A 37 -6.44 -18.32 -4.34
CA GLU A 37 -5.61 -18.87 -3.26
C GLU A 37 -5.30 -17.85 -2.16
N MET A 38 -5.68 -16.59 -2.37
CA MET A 38 -5.38 -15.49 -1.46
C MET A 38 -6.35 -15.46 -0.29
N LYS A 39 -5.81 -15.34 0.93
CA LYS A 39 -6.64 -15.13 2.12
C LYS A 39 -7.37 -13.78 2.03
N PRO A 40 -8.62 -13.67 2.54
CA PRO A 40 -9.37 -12.41 2.53
C PRO A 40 -8.62 -11.22 3.16
N ASN A 41 -7.89 -11.44 4.25
CA ASN A 41 -7.11 -10.39 4.89
C ASN A 41 -5.91 -9.93 4.04
N THR A 42 -5.28 -10.84 3.30
CA THR A 42 -4.19 -10.52 2.37
C THR A 42 -4.72 -9.70 1.20
N LEU A 43 -5.91 -10.03 0.68
CA LEU A 43 -6.60 -9.24 -0.34
C LEU A 43 -6.93 -7.84 0.16
N ALA A 44 -7.61 -7.73 1.30
CA ALA A 44 -7.98 -6.44 1.88
C ALA A 44 -6.76 -5.55 2.11
N THR A 45 -5.65 -6.13 2.59
CA THR A 45 -4.39 -5.39 2.79
C THR A 45 -3.76 -4.95 1.47
N THR A 46 -3.79 -5.80 0.43
CA THR A 46 -3.30 -5.45 -0.91
C THR A 46 -4.09 -4.28 -1.51
N LEU A 47 -5.41 -4.30 -1.36
CA LEU A 47 -6.28 -3.19 -1.83
C LEU A 47 -6.06 -1.92 -1.00
N ALA A 48 -5.87 -2.03 0.31
CA ALA A 48 -5.57 -0.89 1.18
C ALA A 48 -4.26 -0.17 0.79
N LEU A 49 -3.23 -0.90 0.32
CA LEU A 49 -2.02 -0.28 -0.24
C LEU A 49 -2.35 0.59 -1.46
N GLY A 50 -3.31 0.17 -2.29
CA GLY A 50 -3.82 0.96 -3.41
C GLY A 50 -4.32 2.35 -3.05
N ARG A 51 -4.84 2.55 -1.83
CA ARG A 51 -5.27 3.89 -1.35
C ARG A 51 -4.12 4.89 -1.31
N PHE A 52 -2.88 4.44 -1.18
CA PHE A 52 -1.68 5.25 -1.02
C PHE A 52 -0.79 5.27 -2.26
N ILE A 53 -1.20 4.59 -3.34
CA ILE A 53 -0.35 4.43 -4.51
C ILE A 53 -0.23 5.71 -5.32
N ASP A 54 0.98 5.94 -5.82
CA ASP A 54 1.33 7.04 -6.71
C ASP A 54 1.25 6.61 -8.20
N LYS A 55 1.56 7.55 -9.09
CA LYS A 55 1.60 7.32 -10.55
C LYS A 55 2.64 6.29 -11.00
N ASN A 56 3.64 6.01 -10.18
CA ASN A 56 4.68 5.01 -10.46
C ASN A 56 4.28 3.61 -10.00
N GLY A 57 3.12 3.45 -9.35
CA GLY A 57 2.71 2.17 -8.76
C GLY A 57 3.41 1.88 -7.44
N GLU A 58 3.95 2.92 -6.79
CA GLU A 58 4.67 2.84 -5.52
C GLU A 58 3.85 3.46 -4.39
N CYS A 59 3.99 2.93 -3.17
CA CYS A 59 3.44 3.58 -1.98
C CYS A 59 4.29 3.30 -0.76
N PHE A 60 4.16 4.14 0.27
CA PHE A 60 4.91 4.01 1.52
C PHE A 60 4.08 4.34 2.76
N PRO A 61 2.85 3.81 2.90
CA PRO A 61 2.06 4.08 4.07
C PRO A 61 2.70 3.50 5.34
N THR A 62 2.55 4.22 6.43
CA THR A 62 2.86 3.73 7.76
C THR A 62 1.87 2.64 8.18
N TYR A 63 2.27 1.81 9.15
CA TYR A 63 1.33 0.83 9.74
C TYR A 63 0.13 1.50 10.44
N LYS A 64 0.26 2.76 10.87
CA LYS A 64 -0.84 3.53 11.45
C LYS A 64 -1.88 3.86 10.38
N GLN A 65 -1.44 4.45 9.26
CA GLN A 65 -2.30 4.79 8.11
C GLN A 65 -3.04 3.57 7.55
N LEU A 66 -2.34 2.43 7.43
CA LEU A 66 -2.98 1.18 7.02
C LEU A 66 -4.00 0.68 8.04
N GLY A 67 -3.74 0.86 9.33
CA GLY A 67 -4.66 0.48 10.41
C GLY A 67 -5.94 1.30 10.39
N GLU A 68 -5.83 2.60 10.11
CA GLU A 68 -6.96 3.51 9.92
C GLU A 68 -7.83 3.08 8.74
N VAL A 69 -7.22 2.75 7.58
CA VAL A 69 -7.96 2.26 6.40
C VAL A 69 -8.63 0.91 6.65
N LEU A 70 -7.95 0.00 7.35
CA LEU A 70 -8.42 -1.37 7.56
C LEU A 70 -9.28 -1.55 8.81
N GLY A 71 -9.40 -0.53 9.66
CA GLY A 71 -10.10 -0.61 10.95
C GLY A 71 -9.46 -1.58 11.94
N ILE A 72 -8.13 -1.71 11.95
CA ILE A 72 -7.39 -2.67 12.79
C ILE A 72 -6.19 -2.04 13.48
N SER A 73 -5.67 -2.71 14.52
CA SER A 73 -4.49 -2.26 15.24
C SER A 73 -3.21 -2.30 14.39
N ARG A 74 -2.23 -1.47 14.75
CA ARG A 74 -0.90 -1.43 14.13
C ARG A 74 -0.23 -2.81 14.12
N ASP A 75 -0.36 -3.59 15.19
CA ASP A 75 0.24 -4.92 15.28
C ASP A 75 -0.46 -5.94 14.37
N ALA A 76 -1.78 -5.80 14.20
CA ALA A 76 -2.52 -6.60 13.23
C ALA A 76 -2.10 -6.25 11.79
N VAL A 77 -1.90 -4.97 11.48
CA VAL A 77 -1.32 -4.54 10.18
C VAL A 77 0.04 -5.18 9.96
N LYS A 78 0.95 -5.10 10.94
CA LYS A 78 2.29 -5.69 10.82
C LYS A 78 2.23 -7.18 10.48
N LYS A 79 1.35 -7.95 11.14
CA LYS A 79 1.12 -9.36 10.83
C LYS A 79 0.60 -9.57 9.40
N ARG A 80 -0.38 -8.77 8.96
CA ARG A 80 -0.93 -8.85 7.60
C ARG A 80 0.09 -8.48 6.53
N ILE A 81 0.96 -7.50 6.79
CA ILE A 81 2.05 -7.14 5.86
C ILE A 81 3.04 -8.29 5.71
N GLU A 82 3.36 -9.03 6.78
CA GLU A 82 4.17 -10.25 6.66
C GLU A 82 3.48 -11.35 5.83
N GLU A 83 2.15 -11.47 5.91
CA GLU A 83 1.41 -12.38 5.02
C GLU A 83 1.46 -11.93 3.55
N VAL A 84 1.21 -10.64 3.29
CA VAL A 84 1.32 -10.03 1.96
C VAL A 84 2.73 -10.24 1.38
N LYS A 85 3.77 -10.00 2.18
CA LYS A 85 5.17 -10.17 1.79
C LYS A 85 5.52 -11.61 1.42
N LYS A 86 4.89 -12.61 2.05
CA LYS A 86 5.13 -14.04 1.82
C LYS A 86 4.26 -14.60 0.70
N TYR A 87 3.13 -13.98 0.40
CA TYR A 87 2.20 -14.47 -0.61
C TYR A 87 2.87 -14.49 -1.99
N ARG A 88 2.83 -15.66 -2.64
CA ARG A 88 3.34 -15.89 -3.99
C ARG A 88 2.30 -16.68 -4.77
N TYR A 89 2.15 -16.36 -6.06
CA TYR A 89 1.39 -17.17 -7.00
C TYR A 89 2.30 -17.52 -8.18
N ASN A 90 2.47 -18.80 -8.49
CA ASN A 90 3.42 -19.29 -9.49
C ASN A 90 4.85 -18.71 -9.33
N GLY A 91 5.31 -18.58 -8.09
CA GLY A 91 6.63 -18.02 -7.76
C GLY A 91 6.72 -16.49 -7.82
N GLU A 92 5.68 -15.79 -8.29
CA GLU A 92 5.67 -14.33 -8.40
C GLU A 92 5.05 -13.67 -7.16
N SER A 93 5.63 -12.55 -6.70
CA SER A 93 5.00 -11.70 -5.69
C SER A 93 3.88 -10.85 -6.31
N ILE A 94 2.78 -10.69 -5.58
CA ILE A 94 1.72 -9.74 -5.94
C ILE A 94 2.08 -8.34 -5.43
N VAL A 95 2.68 -8.28 -4.25
CA VAL A 95 3.19 -7.05 -3.64
C VAL A 95 4.67 -7.24 -3.35
N GLU A 96 5.50 -6.38 -3.91
CA GLU A 96 6.89 -6.27 -3.50
C GLU A 96 6.98 -5.39 -2.25
N VAL A 97 7.72 -5.82 -1.23
CA VAL A 97 7.94 -5.08 0.02
C VAL A 97 9.43 -4.83 0.18
N ILE A 98 9.84 -3.57 0.08
CA ILE A 98 11.23 -3.13 0.19
C ILE A 98 11.40 -2.39 1.51
N ASN A 99 12.19 -2.99 2.40
CA ASN A 99 12.54 -2.37 3.68
C ASN A 99 13.53 -1.24 3.41
N ARG A 100 13.14 0.00 3.71
CA ARG A 100 14.02 1.16 3.63
C ARG A 100 14.65 1.42 4.99
N ASN A 101 15.95 1.16 5.09
CA ASN A 101 16.75 1.57 6.24
C ASN A 101 17.41 2.90 5.90
N VAL A 102 17.30 3.91 6.77
CA VAL A 102 18.12 5.11 6.63
C VAL A 102 19.49 4.82 7.22
N GLU A 103 20.53 5.40 6.63
CA GLU A 103 21.86 5.48 7.25
C GLU A 103 21.69 6.08 8.67
N GLY A 104 22.10 5.33 9.70
CA GLY A 104 21.86 5.69 11.11
C GLY A 104 20.76 4.88 11.83
N GLY A 105 20.15 3.87 11.17
CA GLY A 105 19.45 2.78 11.87
C GLY A 105 18.01 3.05 12.31
N ARG A 106 17.41 4.19 11.96
CA ARG A 106 15.95 4.37 12.10
C ARG A 106 15.23 3.64 10.97
N ASN A 107 14.32 2.74 11.33
CA ASN A 107 13.38 2.12 10.40
C ASN A 107 12.51 3.22 9.77
N THR A 108 12.52 3.33 8.43
CA THR A 108 11.49 4.11 7.72
C THR A 108 10.33 3.21 7.31
N SER A 109 9.22 3.82 6.89
CA SER A 109 8.11 3.11 6.25
C SER A 109 8.60 2.26 5.08
N ASN A 110 8.16 1.00 5.03
CA ASN A 110 8.38 0.11 3.90
C ASN A 110 7.90 0.77 2.60
N LEU A 111 8.62 0.55 1.52
CA LEU A 111 8.16 0.82 0.16
C LEU A 111 7.42 -0.41 -0.35
N TYR A 112 6.25 -0.20 -0.95
CA TYR A 112 5.44 -1.26 -1.54
C TYR A 112 5.23 -1.00 -3.03
N ARG A 113 5.28 -2.07 -3.84
CA ARG A 113 4.92 -2.03 -5.26
C ARG A 113 3.90 -3.11 -5.58
N LEU A 114 2.84 -2.73 -6.29
CA LEU A 114 1.88 -3.70 -6.82
C LEU A 114 2.41 -4.28 -8.14
N ASN A 115 2.31 -5.60 -8.29
CA ASN A 115 2.70 -6.27 -9.51
C ASN A 115 1.75 -5.89 -10.66
N ARG A 116 2.28 -5.16 -11.65
CA ARG A 116 1.52 -4.59 -12.78
C ARG A 116 0.85 -5.65 -13.67
N LYS A 117 1.32 -6.89 -13.65
CA LYS A 117 0.68 -8.03 -14.34
C LYS A 117 -0.73 -8.33 -13.80
N TYR A 118 -0.95 -8.03 -12.52
CA TYR A 118 -2.17 -8.35 -11.79
C TYR A 118 -3.00 -7.12 -11.44
N ILE A 119 -2.36 -6.03 -11.04
CA ILE A 119 -3.01 -4.79 -10.61
C ILE A 119 -2.29 -3.60 -11.24
N SER A 120 -3.00 -2.75 -11.95
CA SER A 120 -2.46 -1.52 -12.55
C SER A 120 -3.23 -0.30 -12.06
N ILE A 121 -2.55 0.85 -12.01
CA ILE A 121 -3.17 2.14 -11.68
C ILE A 121 -3.13 3.04 -12.90
N PHE A 122 -4.24 3.71 -13.11
CA PHE A 122 -4.43 4.68 -14.18
C PHE A 122 -4.86 6.00 -13.58
N SER A 123 -4.56 7.07 -14.31
CA SER A 123 -5.06 8.40 -14.06
C SER A 123 -5.76 8.82 -15.36
N ASP A 124 -7.02 9.23 -15.28
CA ASP A 124 -7.77 9.78 -16.42
C ASP A 124 -7.36 11.23 -16.76
N GLY A 125 -6.08 11.57 -16.53
CA GLY A 125 -5.50 12.90 -16.76
C GLY A 125 -4.73 13.00 -18.07
#